data_AF-A0A932TD86-F1
#
_entry.id   AF-A0A932TD86-F1
#
_cell.length_a   1.000
_cell.length_b   1.000
_cell.length_c   1.000
_cell.angle_alpha   90.00
_cell.angle_beta   90.00
_cell.angle_gamma   90.00
#
_symmetry.space_group_name_H-M   'P 1'
#
loop_
_entity.id
_entity.type
_entity.pdbx_description
1 polymer ?
#
loop_
_entity_poly.entity_id
_entity_poly.type
_entity_poly.pdbx_seq_one_letter_code
_entity_poly.pdbx_strand_id
1 'polypeptide(L)'
;MSRFRRRLLACIAVAALGVLLCPRPVGQSRLPRDPLPPPPAPPALQPPVTAAFAVPVLMYHRIDEPPAGAGPLLRDLTVTPADFERQVRYLVENGYAVLTAGQVERAVRLREPLPARAAALTLDDGYGCAFTRAFPILRRYGLDGT
;
A
#
# COMPACT_ATOMS: atom_id res chain seq x y z
N MET A 1 27.31 7.71 -36.89
CA MET A 1 26.25 6.90 -36.26
C MET A 1 26.71 6.54 -34.85
N SER A 2 26.00 6.73 -33.75
CA SER A 2 24.79 7.47 -33.47
C SER A 2 24.89 8.01 -32.04
N ARG A 3 24.58 9.30 -31.90
CA ARG A 3 24.22 9.99 -30.66
C ARG A 3 23.06 9.24 -29.99
N PHE A 4 23.08 8.98 -28.69
CA PHE A 4 21.87 8.99 -27.83
C PHE A 4 22.19 8.80 -26.33
N ARG A 5 22.85 9.79 -25.71
CA ARG A 5 22.83 9.98 -24.25
C ARG A 5 22.75 11.47 -23.97
N ARG A 6 21.56 11.97 -23.60
CA ARG A 6 21.34 13.21 -22.81
C ARG A 6 19.83 13.42 -22.56
N ARG A 7 19.50 13.45 -21.27
CA ARG A 7 18.64 14.43 -20.54
C ARG A 7 17.19 14.64 -21.02
N LEU A 8 16.25 14.46 -20.10
CA LEU A 8 14.99 15.21 -20.09
C LEU A 8 14.81 15.82 -18.69
N LEU A 9 14.73 17.16 -18.67
CA LEU A 9 14.57 18.03 -17.52
C LEU A 9 13.35 18.92 -17.81
N ALA A 10 12.56 19.16 -16.78
CA ALA A 10 11.81 20.39 -16.47
C ALA A 10 10.78 20.95 -17.48
N CYS A 11 9.53 21.01 -17.03
CA CYS A 11 8.45 21.82 -17.61
C CYS A 11 8.39 23.22 -16.96
N ILE A 12 8.72 24.24 -17.76
CA ILE A 12 7.98 25.50 -18.05
C ILE A 12 7.16 26.18 -16.94
N ALA A 13 7.50 27.44 -16.60
CA ALA A 13 6.63 28.62 -16.83
C ALA A 13 7.33 29.95 -16.41
N VAL A 14 7.31 30.95 -17.32
CA VAL A 14 7.79 32.33 -17.16
C VAL A 14 6.58 33.27 -17.27
N ALA A 15 6.45 34.26 -16.38
CA ALA A 15 5.81 35.59 -16.53
C ALA A 15 5.52 36.14 -15.10
N ALA A 16 5.67 37.41 -14.72
CA ALA A 16 5.98 38.64 -15.42
C ALA A 16 6.56 39.66 -14.41
N LEU A 17 7.38 40.59 -14.90
CA LEU A 17 7.97 41.70 -14.16
C LEU A 17 7.20 43.00 -14.48
N GLY A 18 6.89 43.78 -13.45
CA GLY A 18 6.71 45.23 -13.55
C GLY A 18 5.29 45.76 -13.43
N VAL A 19 5.06 46.65 -12.45
CA VAL A 19 4.60 48.05 -12.62
C VAL A 19 4.38 48.64 -11.21
N LEU A 20 5.20 49.65 -10.87
CA LEU A 20 4.97 50.59 -9.77
C LEU A 20 3.85 51.56 -10.18
N LEU A 21 2.78 51.68 -9.39
CA LEU A 21 1.99 52.92 -9.27
C LEU A 21 1.40 53.06 -7.86
N CYS A 22 1.43 54.31 -7.39
CA CYS A 22 1.10 54.86 -6.07
C CYS A 22 -0.19 54.35 -5.38
N PRO A 23 -0.27 54.42 -4.03
CA PRO A 23 -1.37 53.88 -3.25
C PRO A 23 -2.59 54.82 -3.21
N ARG A 24 -3.79 54.23 -3.17
CA ARG A 24 -5.01 54.89 -2.67
C ARG A 24 -5.23 54.46 -1.21
N PRO A 25 -5.55 55.36 -0.27
CA PRO A 25 -5.97 54.93 1.05
C PRO A 25 -7.37 54.30 0.92
N VAL A 26 -7.42 52.97 1.04
CA VAL A 26 -8.69 52.26 1.20
C VAL A 26 -9.19 52.59 2.61
N GLY A 27 -10.29 53.33 2.69
CA GLY A 27 -10.98 53.59 3.94
C GLY A 27 -11.31 52.27 4.63
N GLN A 28 -10.91 52.12 5.89
CA GLN A 28 -11.23 50.95 6.69
C GLN A 28 -12.74 50.95 6.99
N SER A 29 -13.50 50.18 6.22
CA SER A 29 -14.84 49.77 6.62
C SER A 29 -14.72 48.88 7.86
N ARG A 30 -15.08 49.43 9.03
CA ARG A 30 -15.22 48.65 10.26
C ARG A 30 -16.52 47.87 10.18
N LEU A 31 -16.47 46.68 9.60
CA LEU A 31 -17.54 45.71 9.84
C LEU A 31 -17.56 45.36 11.34
N PRO A 32 -18.75 45.26 11.97
CA PRO A 32 -18.88 44.73 13.32
C PRO A 32 -18.25 43.33 13.34
N ARG A 33 -17.26 43.13 14.21
CA ARG A 33 -16.70 41.80 14.48
C ARG A 33 -17.46 41.23 15.66
N ASP A 34 -18.58 40.59 15.38
CA ASP A 34 -19.16 39.69 16.37
C ASP A 34 -18.14 38.56 16.63
N PRO A 35 -17.94 38.14 17.89
CA PRO A 35 -17.03 37.05 18.19
C PRO A 35 -17.48 35.78 17.46
N LEU A 36 -16.56 35.15 16.74
CA LEU A 36 -16.80 33.82 16.19
C LEU A 36 -17.17 32.87 17.35
N PRO A 37 -18.17 32.00 17.16
CA PRO A 37 -18.45 30.95 18.15
C PRO A 37 -17.18 30.10 18.34
N PRO A 38 -16.94 29.61 19.57
CA PRO A 38 -15.79 28.76 19.82
C PRO A 38 -15.84 27.53 18.91
N PRO A 39 -14.68 27.05 18.41
CA PRO A 39 -14.64 25.84 17.62
C PRO A 39 -15.26 24.68 18.43
N PRO A 40 -15.94 23.74 17.77
CA PRO A 40 -16.46 22.55 18.45
C PRO A 40 -15.31 21.86 19.18
N ALA A 41 -15.59 21.36 20.39
CA ALA A 41 -14.60 20.60 21.15
C ALA A 41 -14.06 19.45 20.27
N PRO A 42 -12.74 19.18 20.30
CA PRO A 42 -12.18 18.04 19.60
C PRO A 42 -12.93 16.77 20.07
N PRO A 43 -13.21 15.82 19.16
CA PRO A 43 -13.83 14.56 19.55
C PRO A 43 -13.01 13.94 20.68
N ALA A 44 -13.69 13.35 21.66
CA ALA A 44 -13.05 12.69 22.77
C ALA A 44 -11.97 11.74 22.23
N LEU A 45 -10.74 11.87 22.77
CA LEU A 45 -9.65 10.96 22.44
C LEU A 45 -10.14 9.55 22.76
N GLN A 46 -10.39 8.76 21.73
CA GLN A 46 -10.64 7.34 21.89
C GLN A 46 -9.41 6.74 22.60
N PRO A 47 -9.59 5.79 23.53
CA PRO A 47 -8.46 5.12 24.15
C PRO A 47 -7.54 4.59 23.03
N PRO A 48 -6.21 4.65 23.20
CA PRO A 48 -5.30 4.10 22.21
C PRO A 48 -5.72 2.66 21.96
N VAL A 49 -5.93 2.30 20.70
CA VAL A 49 -6.21 0.92 20.32
C VAL A 49 -4.98 0.11 20.72
N THR A 50 -5.04 -0.55 21.86
CA THR A 50 -3.99 -1.42 22.41
C THR A 50 -4.03 -2.82 21.80
N ALA A 51 -4.72 -3.00 20.66
CA ALA A 51 -4.56 -4.20 19.87
C ALA A 51 -3.15 -4.15 19.28
N ALA A 52 -2.24 -4.96 19.80
CA ALA A 52 -0.96 -5.22 19.16
C ALA A 52 -1.21 -5.50 17.66
N PHE A 53 -0.43 -4.88 16.79
CA PHE A 53 -0.44 -5.17 15.36
C PHE A 53 -0.09 -6.66 15.16
N ALA A 54 -1.12 -7.50 15.01
CA ALA A 54 -0.96 -8.92 14.78
C ALA A 54 -1.50 -9.25 13.39
N VAL A 55 -0.61 -9.15 12.39
CA VAL A 55 -0.90 -9.57 11.01
C VAL A 55 -0.16 -10.88 10.76
N PRO A 56 -0.87 -12.02 10.58
CA PRO A 56 -0.24 -13.24 10.10
C PRO A 56 0.39 -13.00 8.73
N VAL A 57 1.67 -13.37 8.59
CA VAL A 57 2.39 -13.32 7.31
C VAL A 57 2.54 -14.75 6.80
N LEU A 58 1.86 -15.04 5.68
CA LEU A 58 1.93 -16.31 4.98
C LEU A 58 3.07 -16.24 3.95
N MET A 59 4.16 -16.93 4.24
CA MET A 59 5.37 -16.92 3.42
C MET A 59 5.46 -18.19 2.58
N TYR A 60 5.62 -18.01 1.28
CA TYR A 60 5.79 -19.08 0.30
C TYR A 60 7.13 -18.94 -0.40
N HIS A 61 7.78 -20.06 -0.71
CA HIS A 61 8.99 -20.06 -1.52
C HIS A 61 8.66 -20.44 -2.97
N ARG A 62 8.14 -21.65 -3.19
CA ARG A 62 7.85 -22.17 -4.54
C ARG A 62 6.37 -22.51 -4.71
N ILE A 63 5.77 -21.98 -5.78
CA ILE A 63 4.45 -22.40 -6.24
C ILE A 63 4.62 -23.24 -7.50
N ASP A 64 4.85 -24.54 -7.34
CA ASP A 64 5.19 -25.45 -8.45
C ASP A 64 4.88 -26.91 -8.11
N GLU A 65 5.01 -27.79 -9.10
CA GLU A 65 5.00 -29.23 -8.86
C GLU A 65 6.41 -29.69 -8.42
N PRO A 66 6.57 -30.32 -7.24
CA PRO A 66 7.86 -30.81 -6.82
C PRO A 66 8.32 -31.94 -7.77
N PRO A 67 9.57 -31.90 -8.28
CA PRO A 67 10.04 -32.89 -9.23
C PRO A 67 10.03 -34.31 -8.64
N ALA A 68 9.94 -35.32 -9.52
CA ALA A 68 10.12 -36.71 -9.13
C ALA A 68 11.49 -36.87 -8.44
N GLY A 69 11.50 -37.49 -7.26
CA GLY A 69 12.73 -37.63 -6.46
C GLY A 69 13.17 -36.37 -5.69
N ALA A 70 12.37 -35.29 -5.65
CA ALA A 70 12.65 -34.14 -4.78
C ALA A 70 12.91 -34.59 -3.34
N GLY A 71 14.01 -34.11 -2.77
CA GLY A 71 14.34 -34.34 -1.36
C GLY A 71 13.36 -33.62 -0.42
N PRO A 72 13.38 -33.96 0.89
CA PRO A 72 12.39 -33.47 1.86
C PRO A 72 12.28 -31.93 1.89
N LEU A 73 13.41 -31.23 1.99
CA LEU A 73 13.43 -29.77 2.05
C LEU A 73 12.75 -29.12 0.84
N LEU A 74 13.01 -29.61 -0.37
CA LEU A 74 12.40 -29.04 -1.57
C LEU A 74 10.88 -29.28 -1.59
N ARG A 75 10.41 -30.42 -1.08
CA ARG A 75 8.97 -30.70 -0.96
C ARG A 75 8.32 -29.78 0.06
N ASP A 76 8.94 -29.59 1.23
CA ASP A 76 8.40 -28.76 2.29
C ASP A 76 8.34 -27.27 1.92
N LEU A 77 9.25 -26.81 1.06
CA LEU A 77 9.29 -25.44 0.54
C LEU A 77 8.47 -25.24 -0.76
N THR A 78 7.81 -26.28 -1.27
CA THR A 78 7.03 -26.22 -2.52
C THR A 78 5.56 -26.50 -2.25
N VAL A 79 4.70 -25.55 -2.63
CA VAL A 79 3.25 -25.69 -2.63
C VAL A 79 2.77 -25.82 -4.07
N THR A 80 1.89 -26.78 -4.35
CA THR A 80 1.36 -26.93 -5.72
C THR A 80 0.47 -25.73 -6.09
N PRO A 81 0.36 -25.37 -7.38
CA PRO A 81 -0.56 -24.30 -7.80
C PRO A 81 -2.01 -24.54 -7.36
N ALA A 82 -2.46 -25.80 -7.36
CA ALA A 82 -3.79 -26.16 -6.91
C ALA A 82 -3.99 -25.93 -5.40
N ASP A 83 -2.99 -26.25 -4.59
CA ASP A 83 -3.05 -26.06 -3.13
C ASP A 83 -2.98 -24.57 -2.78
N PHE A 84 -2.11 -23.82 -3.46
CA PHE A 84 -2.01 -22.37 -3.33
C PHE A 84 -3.34 -21.69 -3.68
N GLU A 85 -3.98 -22.08 -4.79
CA GLU A 85 -5.30 -21.53 -5.14
C GLU A 85 -6.37 -21.85 -4.09
N ARG A 86 -6.38 -23.05 -3.50
CA ARG A 86 -7.31 -23.37 -2.41
C ARG A 86 -7.08 -22.50 -1.17
N GLN A 87 -5.82 -22.22 -0.83
CA GLN A 87 -5.46 -21.36 0.30
C GLN A 87 -5.85 -19.90 0.04
N VAL A 88 -5.57 -19.37 -1.15
CA VAL A 88 -5.98 -18.02 -1.55
C VAL A 88 -7.51 -17.88 -1.53
N ARG A 89 -8.22 -18.85 -2.12
CA ARG A 89 -9.68 -18.86 -2.10
C ARG A 89 -10.24 -18.88 -0.68
N TYR A 90 -9.66 -19.68 0.21
CA TYR A 90 -10.07 -19.72 1.61
C TYR A 90 -9.97 -18.35 2.28
N LEU A 91 -8.89 -17.60 2.04
CA LEU A 91 -8.75 -16.24 2.58
C LEU A 91 -9.89 -15.34 2.11
N VAL A 92 -10.19 -15.35 0.81
CA VAL A 92 -11.24 -14.52 0.23
C VAL A 92 -12.63 -14.91 0.74
N GLU A 93 -12.96 -16.20 0.71
CA GLU A 93 -14.27 -16.72 1.15
C GLU A 93 -14.53 -16.49 2.65
N ASN A 94 -13.46 -16.40 3.45
CA ASN A 94 -13.54 -16.10 4.88
C ASN A 94 -13.33 -14.62 5.20
N GLY A 95 -13.37 -13.73 4.21
CA GLY A 95 -13.35 -12.28 4.42
C GLY A 95 -12.03 -11.75 4.98
N TYR A 96 -10.91 -12.39 4.67
CA TYR A 96 -9.60 -11.85 4.97
C TYR A 96 -9.27 -10.70 4.01
N ALA A 97 -8.79 -9.60 4.57
CA ALA A 97 -8.10 -8.56 3.82
C ALA A 97 -6.63 -8.97 3.67
N VAL A 98 -6.25 -9.42 2.48
CA VAL A 98 -4.87 -9.77 2.17
C VAL A 98 -4.12 -8.50 1.78
N LEU A 99 -3.14 -8.13 2.60
CA LEU A 99 -2.35 -6.90 2.51
C LEU A 99 -0.97 -7.18 1.90
N THR A 100 -0.45 -6.21 1.17
CA THR A 100 0.96 -6.20 0.77
C THR A 100 1.85 -5.83 1.95
N ALA A 101 3.13 -6.19 1.91
CA ALA A 101 4.09 -5.80 2.94
C ALA A 101 4.16 -4.27 3.11
N GLY A 102 4.03 -3.51 2.02
CA GLY A 102 3.98 -2.04 2.08
C GLY A 102 2.74 -1.49 2.78
N GLN A 103 1.58 -2.15 2.64
CA GLN A 103 0.37 -1.78 3.38
C GLN A 103 0.51 -2.10 4.88
N VAL A 104 1.10 -3.25 5.22
CA VAL A 104 1.38 -3.60 6.63
C VAL A 104 2.38 -2.62 7.25
N GLU A 105 3.48 -2.32 6.53
CA GLU A 105 4.51 -1.38 6.98
C GLU A 105 3.94 0.01 7.23
N ARG A 106 3.12 0.52 6.31
CA ARG A 106 2.42 1.80 6.46
C ARG A 106 1.51 1.79 7.68
N ALA A 107 0.72 0.73 7.86
CA ALA A 107 -0.20 0.62 8.98
C ALA A 107 0.53 0.65 10.33
N VAL A 108 1.64 -0.07 10.44
CA VAL A 108 2.50 -0.07 11.65
C VAL A 108 3.12 1.30 11.89
N ARG A 109 3.71 1.92 10.86
CA ARG A 109 4.38 3.23 10.98
C ARG A 109 3.44 4.35 11.38
N LEU A 110 2.27 4.39 10.73
CA LEU A 110 1.29 5.46 10.91
C LEU A 110 0.28 5.17 12.02
N ARG A 111 0.37 4.00 12.65
CA ARG A 111 -0.61 3.48 13.63
C ARG A 111 -2.03 3.49 13.08
N GLU A 112 -2.19 3.14 11.81
CA GLU A 112 -3.51 3.04 11.18
C GLU A 112 -4.21 1.75 11.65
N PRO A 113 -5.54 1.79 11.82
CA PRO A 113 -6.28 0.59 12.16
C PRO A 113 -6.18 -0.43 11.03
N LEU A 114 -5.94 -1.69 11.39
CA LEU A 114 -5.99 -2.82 10.47
C LEU A 114 -7.39 -3.44 10.41
N PRO A 115 -7.76 -4.07 9.28
CA PRO A 115 -8.95 -4.91 9.24
C PRO A 115 -8.89 -6.01 10.30
N ALA A 116 -10.05 -6.36 10.90
CA ALA A 116 -10.12 -7.40 11.93
C ALA A 116 -9.62 -8.77 11.45
N ARG A 117 -9.73 -9.05 10.15
CA ARG A 117 -9.19 -10.25 9.49
C ARG A 117 -8.10 -9.85 8.49
N ALA A 118 -7.01 -9.25 8.95
CA ALA A 118 -5.86 -8.96 8.10
C ALA A 118 -4.95 -10.20 7.97
N ALA A 119 -4.40 -10.41 6.78
CA ALA A 119 -3.28 -11.32 6.54
C ALA A 119 -2.35 -10.68 5.50
N ALA A 120 -1.08 -11.08 5.46
CA ALA A 120 -0.17 -10.72 4.38
C ALA A 120 0.35 -11.98 3.69
N LEU A 121 0.68 -11.88 2.41
CA LEU A 121 1.22 -12.98 1.61
C LEU A 121 2.54 -12.55 0.96
N THR A 122 3.59 -13.32 1.17
CA THR A 122 4.91 -13.11 0.55
C THR A 122 5.35 -14.30 -0.29
N LEU A 123 6.03 -14.01 -1.40
CA LEU A 123 6.65 -14.98 -2.30
C LEU A 123 8.16 -14.71 -2.32
N ASP A 124 8.91 -15.49 -1.55
CA ASP A 124 10.33 -15.27 -1.28
C ASP A 124 11.21 -15.83 -2.41
N ASP A 125 12.52 -15.55 -2.37
CA ASP A 125 13.58 -16.00 -3.30
C ASP A 125 13.51 -15.53 -4.77
N GLY A 126 12.37 -15.00 -5.24
CA GLY A 126 12.25 -14.48 -6.61
C GLY A 126 12.23 -15.56 -7.69
N TYR A 127 11.77 -16.78 -7.38
CA TYR A 127 11.62 -17.84 -8.38
C TYR A 127 10.62 -17.45 -9.48
N GLY A 128 10.91 -17.82 -10.73
CA GLY A 128 10.02 -17.55 -11.86
C GLY A 128 8.62 -18.19 -11.73
N CYS A 129 8.46 -19.21 -10.89
CA CYS A 129 7.16 -19.81 -10.59
C CYS A 129 6.21 -18.84 -9.85
N ALA A 130 6.74 -17.88 -9.10
CA ALA A 130 5.93 -16.82 -8.48
C ALA A 130 5.17 -16.02 -9.55
N PHE A 131 5.85 -15.61 -10.62
CA PHE A 131 5.23 -14.86 -11.72
C PHE A 131 4.36 -15.76 -12.63
N THR A 132 4.83 -16.96 -12.96
CA THR A 132 4.17 -17.82 -13.94
C THR A 132 3.02 -18.65 -13.37
N ARG A 133 2.98 -18.90 -12.05
CA ARG A 133 1.98 -19.72 -11.38
C ARG A 133 1.19 -18.93 -10.32
N ALA A 134 1.87 -18.27 -9.39
CA ALA A 134 1.20 -17.61 -8.25
C ALA A 134 0.46 -16.33 -8.66
N PHE A 135 1.11 -15.45 -9.42
CA PHE A 135 0.54 -14.18 -9.87
C PHE A 135 -0.81 -14.32 -10.61
N PRO A 136 -0.99 -15.20 -11.61
CA PRO A 136 -2.30 -15.35 -12.26
C PRO A 136 -3.38 -15.93 -11.34
N ILE A 137 -3.01 -16.68 -10.29
CA ILE A 137 -3.95 -17.10 -9.23
C ILE A 137 -4.38 -15.86 -8.44
N LEU A 138 -3.45 -15.10 -7.86
CA LEU A 138 -3.75 -13.91 -7.05
C LEU A 138 -4.62 -12.90 -7.82
N ARG A 139 -4.31 -12.66 -9.10
CA ARG A 139 -5.06 -11.76 -9.98
C ARG A 139 -6.51 -12.18 -10.18
N ARG A 140 -6.82 -13.49 -10.23
CA ARG A 140 -8.20 -13.99 -10.35
C ARG A 140 -9.05 -13.64 -9.12
N TYR A 141 -8.42 -13.49 -7.96
CA TYR A 141 -9.06 -13.14 -6.70
C TYR A 141 -8.94 -11.64 -6.36
N GLY A 142 -8.39 -10.82 -7.27
CA GLY A 142 -8.20 -9.38 -7.03
C GLY A 142 -7.18 -9.06 -5.93
N LEU A 143 -6.25 -9.97 -5.68
CA LEU A 143 -5.21 -9.82 -4.66
C LEU A 143 -3.86 -9.46 -5.27
N ASP A 144 -3.03 -8.80 -4.46
CA ASP A 144 -1.62 -8.57 -4.71
C ASP A 144 -0.77 -9.46 -3.77
N GLY A 145 0.45 -9.77 -4.20
CA GLY A 145 1.47 -10.43 -3.37
C GLY A 145 2.69 -9.52 -3.23
N THR A 146 3.52 -9.78 -2.21
CA THR A 146 4.84 -9.15 -2.07
C THR A 146 5.93 -10.11 -2.52
#